data_AF-A0A9P3NKM6-F1
#
_entry.id   AF-A0A9P3NKM6-F1
#
_cell.length_a   1.000
_cell.length_b   1.000
_cell.length_c   1.000
_cell.angle_alpha   90.00
_cell.angle_beta   90.00
_cell.angle_gamma   90.00
#
_symmetry.space_group_name_H-M   'P 1'
#
loop_
_entity.id
_entity.type
_entity.pdbx_description
1 polymer ?
#
loop_
_entity_poly.entity_id
_entity_poly.type
_entity_poly.pdbx_seq_one_letter_code
_entity_poly.pdbx_strand_id
1 'polypeptide(L)'
;MQSDESDSAIAGERIAALRALQARRQELLQALRALDEEDRRLRLGVGCEAGGERRREGGDEGKRKQETREAECAEASGGKRNGGAERASGTEAYAAAAAADGLPGGVADGGDGGLTRGAGRERRVGGTEMAGGGVSGGNGAGRGFEAEHGMSAREVQRYSRQLMLPSFGVAAQQRLTSGSVLVVGAGGLGSPAVLYLAACGVGRIGIVDRDDVELSNLHRQIIHSEATVGRPKTESAAAACTRLNADITVETHSQGFTPCNAVKLVSSYDVVVDASDNVSTRYLISDAAVAAGKPLVSGAALGTEGQITVYHATPTAPCYRCLFPTPPPSSACQRCSDSGVLGVVPGVIGALQAVEVVKLLTRVGEPLSARMLVYDALAASFLSVKLRSRVPSCAACGEHSSMTPDSIQEFDYEAFTASPFHDQGPKALSLIPSDQRVPPSALLSARQQHLPHVLLDVRSPLHFAMAALPGAINAPLATLPDSIEHIRSSAMSLASSATMSALCAASQGAAGGAQGEPAAAQEGQQGSAGGMARVFVVCRRGNDSQRAVRALREAGIGTAVSVDGGMQGWGAHVDPSFPTY
;
A
#
# COMPACT_ATOMS: atom_id res chain seq x y z
N MET A 1 -31.59 33.92 -9.21
CA MET A 1 -30.78 34.88 -10.00
C MET A 1 -29.54 35.37 -9.29
N GLN A 2 -29.53 35.59 -7.96
CA GLN A 2 -28.31 36.00 -7.22
C GLN A 2 -27.37 34.84 -6.83
N SER A 3 -27.76 33.57 -7.01
CA SER A 3 -26.95 32.38 -6.71
C SER A 3 -26.09 31.89 -7.88
N ASP A 4 -26.42 32.27 -9.13
CA ASP A 4 -25.67 31.83 -10.32
C ASP A 4 -24.43 32.70 -10.60
N GLU A 5 -24.42 33.96 -10.16
CA GLU A 5 -23.29 34.86 -10.37
C GLU A 5 -22.08 34.53 -9.47
N SER A 6 -22.31 34.00 -8.27
CA SER A 6 -21.24 33.60 -7.34
C SER A 6 -20.50 32.34 -7.78
N ASP A 7 -21.20 31.36 -8.33
CA ASP A 7 -20.59 30.11 -8.82
C ASP A 7 -19.77 30.33 -10.11
N SER A 8 -20.21 31.27 -10.96
CA SER A 8 -19.45 31.70 -12.14
C SER A 8 -18.15 32.43 -11.78
N ALA A 9 -18.17 33.26 -10.73
CA ALA A 9 -16.96 33.96 -10.26
C ALA A 9 -15.91 33.01 -9.67
N ILE A 10 -16.36 32.04 -8.86
CA ILE A 10 -15.48 31.01 -8.26
C ILE A 10 -14.90 30.08 -9.34
N ALA A 11 -15.67 29.74 -10.37
CA ALA A 11 -15.17 28.99 -11.53
C ALA A 11 -14.10 29.78 -12.31
N GLY A 12 -14.29 31.09 -12.48
CA GLY A 12 -13.33 31.98 -13.12
C GLY A 12 -11.98 32.05 -12.40
N GLU A 13 -12.00 32.17 -11.07
CA GLU A 13 -10.78 32.19 -10.24
C GLU A 13 -10.02 30.86 -10.29
N ARG A 14 -10.72 29.72 -10.26
CA ARG A 14 -10.10 28.39 -10.37
C ARG A 14 -9.46 28.15 -11.74
N ILE A 15 -10.08 28.65 -12.81
CA ILE A 15 -9.52 28.57 -14.18
C ILE A 15 -8.28 29.48 -14.29
N ALA A 16 -8.28 30.66 -13.68
CA ALA A 16 -7.13 31.54 -13.66
C ALA A 16 -5.95 30.92 -12.88
N ALA A 17 -6.21 30.31 -11.72
CA ALA A 17 -5.20 29.61 -10.93
C ALA A 17 -4.60 28.41 -11.67
N LEU A 18 -5.42 27.63 -12.39
CA LEU A 18 -4.95 26.53 -13.23
C LEU A 18 -4.06 27.00 -14.38
N ARG A 19 -4.40 28.11 -15.05
CA ARG A 19 -3.57 28.71 -16.10
C ARG A 19 -2.23 29.21 -15.55
N ALA A 20 -2.23 29.83 -14.37
CA ALA A 20 -1.00 30.28 -13.71
C ALA A 20 -0.08 29.11 -13.34
N LEU A 21 -0.64 28.00 -12.83
CA LEU A 21 0.11 26.77 -12.56
C LEU A 21 0.68 26.13 -13.84
N GLN A 22 -0.09 26.13 -14.93
CA GLN A 22 0.37 25.62 -16.22
C GLN A 22 1.52 26.47 -16.81
N ALA A 23 1.43 27.80 -16.70
CA ALA A 23 2.50 28.70 -17.10
C ALA A 23 3.77 28.47 -16.27
N ARG A 24 3.64 28.35 -14.94
CA ARG A 24 4.77 28.09 -14.05
C ARG A 24 5.45 26.75 -14.32
N ARG A 25 4.67 25.73 -14.67
CA ARG A 25 5.18 24.42 -15.11
C ARG A 25 5.97 24.53 -16.42
N GLN A 26 5.51 25.32 -17.38
CA GLN A 26 6.26 25.56 -18.63
C GLN A 26 7.58 26.28 -18.39
N GLU A 27 7.60 27.30 -17.53
CA GLU A 27 8.84 28.00 -17.14
C GLU A 27 9.86 27.04 -16.50
N LEU A 28 9.41 26.18 -15.57
CA LEU A 28 10.27 25.19 -14.92
C LEU A 28 10.82 24.16 -15.91
N LEU A 29 10.01 23.70 -16.86
CA LEU A 29 10.46 22.79 -17.92
C LEU A 29 11.47 23.44 -18.86
N GLN A 30 11.33 24.73 -19.15
CA GLN A 30 12.33 25.48 -19.92
C GLN A 30 13.64 25.66 -19.15
N ALA A 31 13.55 25.96 -17.85
CA ALA A 31 14.74 26.07 -16.99
C ALA A 31 15.50 24.73 -16.88
N LEU A 32 14.77 23.61 -16.75
CA LEU A 32 15.39 22.27 -16.74
C LEU A 32 16.09 21.93 -18.06
N ARG A 33 15.51 22.31 -19.20
CA ARG A 33 16.15 22.14 -20.51
C ARG A 33 17.41 22.98 -20.65
N ALA A 34 17.39 24.22 -20.15
CA ALA A 34 18.56 25.09 -20.15
C ALA A 34 19.69 24.52 -19.30
N LEU A 35 19.38 23.94 -18.13
CA LEU A 35 20.36 23.28 -17.26
C LEU A 35 20.93 22.01 -17.90
N ASP A 36 20.12 21.21 -18.59
CA ASP A 36 20.60 20.02 -19.32
C ASP A 36 21.52 20.40 -20.49
N GLU A 37 21.23 21.51 -21.16
CA GLU A 37 22.06 22.04 -22.24
C GLU A 37 23.37 22.65 -21.73
N GLU A 38 23.36 23.27 -20.55
CA GLU A 38 24.55 23.76 -19.86
C GLU A 38 25.43 22.61 -19.35
N ASP A 39 24.86 21.56 -18.76
CA ASP A 39 25.58 20.34 -18.37
C ASP A 39 26.17 19.62 -19.59
N ARG A 40 25.43 19.57 -20.71
CA ARG A 40 25.95 19.06 -21.99
C ARG A 40 27.11 19.91 -22.52
N ARG A 41 27.05 21.24 -22.40
CA ARG A 41 28.17 22.14 -22.76
C ARG A 41 29.39 21.94 -21.87
N LEU A 42 29.20 21.78 -20.56
CA LEU A 42 30.27 21.51 -19.61
C LEU A 42 30.95 20.16 -19.90
N ARG A 43 30.16 19.12 -20.21
CA ARG A 43 30.71 17.81 -20.60
C ARG A 43 31.46 17.81 -21.93
N LEU A 44 31.10 18.68 -22.86
CA LEU A 44 31.81 18.86 -24.14
C LEU A 44 33.02 19.82 -24.02
N GLY A 45 33.08 20.65 -22.97
CA GLY A 45 34.20 21.55 -22.67
C GLY A 45 35.33 20.91 -21.84
N VAL A 46 35.08 19.80 -21.16
CA VAL A 46 36.10 19.01 -20.45
C VAL A 46 36.73 18.02 -21.43
N GLY A 47 37.48 18.56 -22.38
CA GLY A 47 38.04 17.80 -23.50
C GLY A 47 39.26 18.46 -24.15
N CYS A 48 40.08 19.16 -23.38
CA CYS A 48 41.48 19.43 -23.72
C CYS A 48 42.15 20.13 -22.53
N GLU A 49 43.28 19.57 -22.07
CA GLU A 49 44.28 20.08 -21.12
C GLU A 49 44.59 19.08 -20.00
N ALA A 50 45.26 17.99 -20.38
CA ALA A 50 46.17 17.27 -19.49
C ALA A 50 47.04 16.32 -20.33
N GLY A 51 48.19 16.81 -20.80
CA GLY A 51 49.13 15.98 -21.55
C GLY A 51 50.44 16.68 -21.88
N GLY A 52 51.34 16.79 -20.90
CA GLY A 52 52.78 16.69 -21.18
C GLY A 52 53.65 17.88 -20.79
N GLU A 53 54.24 17.83 -19.60
CA GLU A 53 55.55 18.43 -19.34
C GLU A 53 56.53 17.37 -18.83
N ARG A 54 57.63 17.22 -19.59
CA ARG A 54 58.94 16.58 -19.33
C ARG A 54 59.27 15.36 -20.21
N ARG A 55 59.99 15.61 -21.32
CA ARG A 55 61.45 15.43 -21.36
C ARG A 55 62.05 15.79 -22.73
N ARG A 56 63.15 16.55 -22.63
CA ARG A 56 64.37 16.52 -23.45
C ARG A 56 64.31 17.08 -24.87
N GLU A 57 65.00 18.21 -24.98
CA GLU A 57 65.69 18.74 -26.15
C GLU A 57 66.42 17.66 -26.95
N GLY A 58 66.36 17.78 -28.28
CA GLY A 58 67.24 17.06 -29.19
C GLY A 58 66.65 16.92 -30.60
N GLY A 59 67.01 17.83 -31.48
CA GLY A 59 67.25 17.51 -32.90
C GLY A 59 66.07 17.53 -33.87
N ASP A 60 65.98 18.65 -34.58
CA ASP A 60 66.05 18.74 -36.05
C ASP A 60 64.94 18.22 -36.98
N GLU A 61 64.60 19.12 -37.91
CA GLU A 61 64.08 18.93 -39.27
C GLU A 61 62.78 18.13 -39.55
N GLY A 62 61.72 18.90 -39.85
CA GLY A 62 61.31 19.07 -41.25
C GLY A 62 60.39 18.04 -41.92
N LYS A 63 59.20 18.54 -42.27
CA LYS A 63 58.34 18.22 -43.44
C LYS A 63 57.20 17.18 -43.31
N ARG A 64 55.99 17.77 -43.25
CA ARG A 64 54.84 17.69 -44.21
C ARG A 64 54.11 16.35 -44.48
N LYS A 65 52.76 16.52 -44.44
CA LYS A 65 51.64 15.83 -45.13
C LYS A 65 51.23 14.48 -44.52
N GLN A 66 50.06 14.36 -43.90
CA GLN A 66 48.67 14.38 -44.43
C GLN A 66 48.23 13.01 -44.97
N GLU A 67 47.06 12.59 -44.48
CA GLU A 67 46.10 11.60 -45.04
C GLU A 67 46.06 10.13 -44.53
N THR A 68 44.96 9.86 -43.80
CA THR A 68 43.93 8.82 -44.03
C THR A 68 44.09 7.36 -43.60
N ARG A 69 43.02 6.92 -42.89
CA ARG A 69 42.21 5.68 -43.03
C ARG A 69 42.86 4.33 -42.70
N GLU A 70 42.35 3.64 -41.68
CA GLU A 70 41.31 2.57 -41.67
C GLU A 70 41.92 1.17 -41.79
N ALA A 71 41.27 0.21 -41.11
CA ALA A 71 41.44 -1.25 -41.23
C ALA A 71 42.75 -1.80 -40.61
N GLU A 72 42.83 -2.98 -39.99
CA GLU A 72 41.95 -4.15 -39.94
C GLU A 72 42.53 -5.16 -38.93
N CYS A 73 41.67 -6.08 -38.48
CA CYS A 73 41.89 -7.51 -38.16
C CYS A 73 43.18 -7.96 -37.44
N ALA A 74 43.10 -8.53 -36.24
CA ALA A 74 42.62 -9.89 -35.90
C ALA A 74 43.71 -10.98 -36.00
N GLU A 75 43.55 -11.98 -35.13
CA GLU A 75 44.31 -13.23 -34.99
C GLU A 75 45.63 -13.12 -34.20
N ALA A 76 46.06 -14.08 -33.38
CA ALA A 76 45.69 -15.48 -33.29
C ALA A 76 46.08 -16.06 -31.92
N SER A 77 45.46 -17.21 -31.60
CA SER A 77 46.05 -18.39 -30.93
C SER A 77 46.52 -18.23 -29.46
N GLY A 78 46.25 -19.14 -28.53
CA GLY A 78 45.94 -20.56 -28.62
C GLY A 78 46.70 -21.25 -27.48
N GLY A 79 46.05 -22.10 -26.69
CA GLY A 79 46.73 -22.83 -25.61
C GLY A 79 45.83 -23.74 -24.79
N LYS A 80 45.75 -25.02 -25.19
CA LYS A 80 45.16 -26.13 -24.44
C LYS A 80 46.18 -26.71 -23.43
N ARG A 81 45.69 -27.18 -22.27
CA ARG A 81 45.86 -28.54 -21.64
C ARG A 81 45.52 -28.47 -20.13
N ASN A 82 44.46 -29.17 -19.68
CA ASN A 82 44.43 -30.45 -18.94
C ASN A 82 45.07 -30.39 -17.53
N GLY A 83 44.49 -30.85 -16.42
CA GLY A 83 43.27 -31.61 -16.10
C GLY A 83 43.32 -32.10 -14.63
N GLY A 84 42.18 -32.56 -14.07
CA GLY A 84 42.05 -33.22 -12.74
C GLY A 84 41.08 -32.47 -11.80
N ALA A 85 39.77 -32.72 -11.78
CA ALA A 85 39.02 -33.85 -11.22
C ALA A 85 38.88 -33.83 -9.68
N GLU A 86 37.78 -33.26 -9.15
CA GLU A 86 36.89 -33.90 -8.16
C GLU A 86 35.57 -33.11 -7.92
N ARG A 87 34.52 -33.87 -7.57
CA ARG A 87 33.07 -33.59 -7.45
C ARG A 87 32.73 -32.72 -6.22
N ALA A 88 31.55 -32.15 -5.96
CA ALA A 88 30.34 -31.71 -6.66
C ALA A 88 29.45 -31.08 -5.56
N SER A 89 28.91 -29.87 -5.73
CA SER A 89 27.60 -29.46 -5.19
C SER A 89 27.17 -28.17 -5.90
N GLY A 90 26.04 -28.24 -6.59
CA GLY A 90 25.64 -27.26 -7.59
C GLY A 90 24.83 -26.11 -7.01
N THR A 91 25.28 -24.89 -7.30
CA THR A 91 24.48 -23.66 -7.25
C THR A 91 25.01 -22.68 -8.29
N GLU A 92 24.90 -22.98 -9.59
CA GLU A 92 25.16 -22.00 -10.65
C GLU A 92 24.26 -22.27 -11.87
N ALA A 93 23.25 -21.41 -12.08
CA ALA A 93 22.58 -21.20 -13.36
C ALA A 93 21.73 -19.92 -13.34
N TYR A 94 22.39 -18.76 -13.33
CA TYR A 94 21.81 -17.48 -13.76
C TYR A 94 22.88 -16.72 -14.56
N ALA A 95 23.25 -17.25 -15.72
CA ALA A 95 23.88 -16.52 -16.81
C ALA A 95 23.97 -17.43 -18.04
N ALA A 96 23.76 -16.84 -19.23
CA ALA A 96 23.97 -17.40 -20.56
C ALA A 96 22.90 -18.35 -21.13
N ALA A 97 21.95 -17.79 -21.88
CA ALA A 97 21.42 -18.39 -23.10
C ALA A 97 20.72 -17.29 -23.95
N ALA A 98 21.49 -16.57 -24.75
CA ALA A 98 20.99 -15.75 -25.83
C ALA A 98 22.01 -15.79 -26.99
N ALA A 99 21.92 -16.80 -27.84
CA ALA A 99 22.28 -16.79 -29.26
C ALA A 99 22.14 -18.19 -29.88
N ALA A 100 21.72 -18.20 -31.15
CA ALA A 100 21.65 -19.31 -32.11
C ALA A 100 20.40 -20.22 -32.03
N ASP A 101 19.42 -19.96 -32.90
CA ASP A 101 19.30 -20.73 -34.16
C ASP A 101 18.37 -20.00 -35.14
N GLY A 102 18.84 -19.83 -36.37
CA GLY A 102 18.01 -19.39 -37.50
C GLY A 102 17.40 -20.61 -38.19
N LEU A 103 16.29 -20.40 -38.91
CA LEU A 103 15.85 -21.13 -40.11
C LEU A 103 14.50 -20.55 -40.63
N PRO A 104 14.04 -20.86 -41.86
CA PRO A 104 13.81 -19.87 -42.91
C PRO A 104 12.34 -19.47 -43.10
N GLY A 105 12.16 -18.46 -43.97
CA GLY A 105 10.87 -17.91 -44.36
C GLY A 105 9.94 -18.88 -45.09
N GLY A 106 8.64 -18.64 -44.92
CA GLY A 106 7.56 -19.26 -45.66
C GLY A 106 6.34 -18.35 -45.59
N VAL A 107 5.97 -17.80 -46.74
CA VAL A 107 4.80 -16.94 -46.97
C VAL A 107 3.60 -17.86 -47.20
N ALA A 108 2.47 -17.64 -46.53
CA ALA A 108 1.17 -18.07 -47.03
C ALA A 108 0.01 -17.24 -46.44
N ASP A 109 -0.81 -16.81 -47.37
CA ASP A 109 -1.96 -15.92 -47.37
C ASP A 109 -3.26 -16.55 -46.82
N GLY A 110 -4.18 -15.69 -46.37
CA GLY A 110 -5.63 -15.77 -46.59
C GLY A 110 -6.49 -16.82 -45.86
N GLY A 111 -7.60 -16.37 -45.25
CA GLY A 111 -8.76 -17.25 -45.03
C GLY A 111 -9.74 -16.85 -43.92
N ASP A 112 -10.73 -16.05 -44.30
CA ASP A 112 -11.92 -15.63 -43.56
C ASP A 112 -12.93 -16.78 -43.29
N GLY A 113 -13.81 -16.59 -42.31
CA GLY A 113 -15.16 -17.19 -42.33
C GLY A 113 -15.62 -18.01 -41.12
N GLY A 114 -16.71 -17.55 -40.48
CA GLY A 114 -17.83 -18.47 -40.19
C GLY A 114 -18.31 -18.61 -38.75
N LEU A 115 -19.09 -17.64 -38.29
CA LEU A 115 -20.05 -17.78 -37.18
C LEU A 115 -21.10 -18.85 -37.47
N THR A 116 -21.39 -19.75 -36.53
CA THR A 116 -22.77 -20.26 -36.34
C THR A 116 -23.09 -20.46 -34.86
N ARG A 117 -24.23 -19.88 -34.47
CA ARG A 117 -24.95 -20.08 -33.20
C ARG A 117 -25.81 -21.33 -33.31
N GLY A 118 -25.91 -22.10 -32.22
CA GLY A 118 -26.90 -23.16 -32.07
C GLY A 118 -27.28 -23.34 -30.61
N ALA A 119 -28.44 -22.79 -30.24
CA ALA A 119 -29.08 -22.95 -28.94
C ALA A 119 -29.91 -24.25 -28.89
N GLY A 120 -30.08 -24.83 -27.70
CA GLY A 120 -31.06 -25.88 -27.43
C GLY A 120 -30.66 -26.78 -26.25
N ARG A 121 -30.98 -26.43 -25.00
CA ARG A 121 -32.24 -26.71 -24.26
C ARG A 121 -32.13 -27.97 -23.39
N GLU A 122 -32.42 -27.77 -22.11
CA GLU A 122 -32.40 -28.70 -20.98
C GLU A 122 -33.32 -29.92 -21.14
N ARG A 123 -32.92 -31.03 -20.50
CA ARG A 123 -33.86 -31.87 -19.72
C ARG A 123 -33.15 -32.75 -18.69
N ARG A 124 -33.56 -32.58 -17.42
CA ARG A 124 -33.40 -33.52 -16.28
C ARG A 124 -34.52 -34.56 -16.32
N VAL A 125 -34.23 -35.81 -15.96
CA VAL A 125 -34.93 -36.85 -15.13
C VAL A 125 -34.04 -38.11 -15.30
N GLY A 126 -33.50 -38.86 -14.33
CA GLY A 126 -34.01 -39.38 -13.06
C GLY A 126 -34.37 -40.87 -13.22
N GLY A 127 -33.59 -41.80 -12.64
CA GLY A 127 -34.09 -43.16 -12.32
C GLY A 127 -33.27 -44.38 -12.74
N THR A 128 -32.84 -45.12 -11.71
CA THR A 128 -32.76 -46.60 -11.54
C THR A 128 -31.63 -47.43 -12.15
N GLU A 129 -30.94 -48.11 -11.23
CA GLU A 129 -30.04 -49.26 -11.39
C GLU A 129 -30.74 -50.47 -12.01
N MET A 130 -30.01 -51.25 -12.81
CA MET A 130 -30.12 -52.71 -12.91
C MET A 130 -28.77 -53.30 -13.33
N ALA A 131 -28.31 -54.29 -12.56
CA ALA A 131 -27.14 -55.11 -12.85
C ALA A 131 -27.49 -56.25 -13.82
N GLY A 132 -26.53 -56.63 -14.68
CA GLY A 132 -26.56 -57.92 -15.36
C GLY A 132 -25.75 -58.01 -16.67
N GLY A 133 -24.73 -58.87 -16.65
CA GLY A 133 -24.33 -59.70 -17.82
C GLY A 133 -23.41 -59.06 -18.86
N GLY A 134 -22.15 -59.49 -18.87
CA GLY A 134 -21.16 -59.10 -19.87
C GLY A 134 -21.44 -59.65 -21.27
N VAL A 135 -21.13 -58.83 -22.27
CA VAL A 135 -20.74 -59.24 -23.62
C VAL A 135 -19.57 -58.35 -24.01
N SER A 136 -18.45 -58.98 -24.36
CA SER A 136 -17.27 -58.36 -24.96
C SER A 136 -17.65 -57.72 -26.30
N GLY A 137 -17.82 -56.40 -26.29
CA GLY A 137 -17.99 -55.59 -27.48
C GLY A 137 -17.08 -54.38 -27.36
N GLY A 138 -16.04 -54.33 -28.20
CA GLY A 138 -15.19 -53.15 -28.33
C GLY A 138 -16.02 -51.95 -28.74
N ASN A 139 -16.22 -51.03 -27.81
CA ASN A 139 -16.73 -49.69 -28.08
C ASN A 139 -15.68 -48.71 -27.55
N GLY A 140 -15.17 -47.87 -28.44
CA GLY A 140 -14.12 -46.91 -28.16
C GLY A 140 -14.46 -46.09 -26.92
N ALA A 141 -13.79 -46.42 -25.80
CA ALA A 141 -13.60 -45.48 -24.72
C ALA A 141 -12.95 -44.26 -25.37
N GLY A 142 -13.69 -43.15 -25.40
CA GLY A 142 -13.25 -41.91 -26.01
C GLY A 142 -11.83 -41.63 -25.54
N ARG A 143 -10.88 -41.56 -26.49
CA ARG A 143 -9.49 -41.26 -26.16
C ARG A 143 -9.51 -39.93 -25.41
N GLY A 144 -9.29 -39.97 -24.10
CA GLY A 144 -9.13 -38.76 -23.30
C GLY A 144 -8.03 -37.92 -23.92
N PHE A 145 -8.18 -36.60 -23.89
CA PHE A 145 -7.09 -35.72 -24.30
C PHE A 145 -5.90 -35.97 -23.37
N GLU A 146 -4.85 -36.58 -23.91
CA GLU A 146 -3.56 -36.76 -23.26
C GLU A 146 -2.54 -35.95 -24.05
N ALA A 147 -1.90 -35.00 -23.38
CA ALA A 147 -0.84 -34.21 -23.96
C ALA A 147 0.49 -34.57 -23.33
N GLU A 148 1.57 -34.60 -24.12
CA GLU A 148 2.93 -34.89 -23.64
C GLU A 148 3.39 -33.93 -22.53
N HIS A 149 2.81 -32.72 -22.49
CA HIS A 149 3.07 -31.73 -21.46
C HIS A 149 2.27 -31.92 -20.16
N GLY A 150 1.51 -33.01 -20.01
CA GLY A 150 0.86 -33.38 -18.74
C GLY A 150 -0.23 -32.43 -18.23
N MET A 151 -0.63 -31.42 -19.00
CA MET A 151 -1.74 -30.53 -18.63
C MET A 151 -3.05 -31.14 -19.12
N SER A 152 -4.08 -31.08 -18.29
CA SER A 152 -5.43 -31.51 -18.64
C SER A 152 -6.03 -30.63 -19.75
N ALA A 153 -7.02 -31.16 -20.48
CA ALA A 153 -7.77 -30.39 -21.47
C ALA A 153 -8.38 -29.11 -20.89
N ARG A 154 -8.83 -29.18 -19.63
CA ARG A 154 -9.40 -28.04 -18.90
C ARG A 154 -8.36 -26.96 -18.64
N GLU A 155 -7.15 -27.32 -18.22
CA GLU A 155 -6.06 -26.35 -18.03
C GLU A 155 -5.63 -25.72 -19.36
N VAL A 156 -5.49 -26.52 -20.42
CA VAL A 156 -5.19 -26.00 -21.76
C VAL A 156 -6.26 -25.00 -22.22
N GLN A 157 -7.53 -25.33 -22.04
CA GLN A 157 -8.64 -24.44 -22.40
C GLN A 157 -8.60 -23.14 -21.57
N ARG A 158 -8.47 -23.25 -20.23
CA ARG A 158 -8.44 -22.13 -19.29
C ARG A 158 -7.29 -21.18 -19.58
N TYR A 159 -6.08 -21.71 -19.77
CA TYR A 159 -4.86 -20.91 -19.93
C TYR A 159 -4.48 -20.64 -21.39
N SER A 160 -5.30 -21.07 -22.35
CA SER A 160 -5.03 -20.98 -23.80
C SER A 160 -4.43 -19.63 -24.23
N ARG A 161 -4.96 -18.50 -23.75
CA ARG A 161 -4.48 -17.15 -24.10
C ARG A 161 -3.05 -16.86 -23.62
N GLN A 162 -2.64 -17.44 -22.50
CA GLN A 162 -1.27 -17.35 -21.99
C GLN A 162 -0.35 -18.35 -22.69
N LEU A 163 -0.86 -19.55 -22.99
CA LEU A 163 -0.14 -20.60 -23.70
C LEU A 163 0.26 -20.19 -25.13
N MET A 164 -0.54 -19.37 -25.79
CA MET A 164 -0.26 -18.87 -27.14
C MET A 164 0.84 -17.80 -27.20
N LEU A 165 1.27 -17.24 -26.07
CA LEU A 165 2.34 -16.24 -26.05
C LEU A 165 3.69 -16.90 -26.36
N PRO A 166 4.39 -16.53 -27.45
CA PRO A 166 5.66 -17.16 -27.82
C PRO A 166 6.74 -17.05 -26.73
N SER A 167 6.74 -15.95 -25.98
CA SER A 167 7.67 -15.71 -24.88
C SER A 167 7.35 -16.47 -23.60
N PHE A 168 6.18 -17.14 -23.52
CA PHE A 168 5.68 -17.81 -22.31
C PHE A 168 5.47 -19.31 -22.56
N GLY A 169 4.47 -19.64 -23.38
CA GLY A 169 4.19 -21.01 -23.81
C GLY A 169 3.79 -21.98 -22.71
N VAL A 170 3.69 -23.25 -23.10
CA VAL A 170 3.34 -24.39 -22.23
C VAL A 170 4.34 -24.56 -21.08
N ALA A 171 5.64 -24.43 -21.37
CA ALA A 171 6.68 -24.64 -20.37
C ALA A 171 6.60 -23.63 -19.22
N ALA A 172 6.28 -22.36 -19.48
CA ALA A 172 6.10 -21.38 -18.42
C ALA A 172 4.83 -21.64 -17.61
N GLN A 173 3.73 -22.04 -18.25
CA GLN A 173 2.50 -22.39 -17.54
C GLN A 173 2.68 -23.61 -16.63
N GLN A 174 3.39 -24.64 -17.08
CA GLN A 174 3.72 -25.79 -16.22
C GLN A 174 4.49 -25.37 -14.96
N ARG A 175 5.42 -24.41 -15.10
CA ARG A 175 6.17 -23.85 -13.95
C ARG A 175 5.26 -23.06 -13.01
N LEU A 176 4.28 -22.32 -13.52
CA LEU A 176 3.26 -21.69 -12.67
C LEU A 176 2.44 -22.72 -11.91
N THR A 177 1.91 -23.73 -12.60
CA THR A 177 1.08 -24.78 -12.00
C THR A 177 1.85 -25.61 -10.97
N SER A 178 3.18 -25.75 -11.12
CA SER A 178 4.03 -26.44 -10.15
C SER A 178 4.53 -25.53 -9.03
N GLY A 179 4.42 -24.21 -9.22
CA GLY A 179 4.99 -23.19 -8.35
C GLY A 179 4.09 -22.83 -7.17
N SER A 180 4.72 -22.25 -6.15
CA SER A 180 4.05 -21.85 -4.92
C SER A 180 4.44 -20.45 -4.46
N VAL A 181 3.47 -19.73 -3.92
CA VAL A 181 3.65 -18.34 -3.43
C VAL A 181 3.00 -18.16 -2.06
N LEU A 182 3.71 -17.47 -1.16
CA LEU A 182 3.17 -16.99 0.12
C LEU A 182 2.86 -15.50 0.01
N VAL A 183 1.60 -15.10 0.17
CA VAL A 183 1.19 -13.70 0.20
C VAL A 183 0.87 -13.29 1.63
N VAL A 184 1.67 -12.37 2.18
CA VAL A 184 1.47 -11.83 3.53
C VAL A 184 0.70 -10.51 3.42
N GLY A 185 -0.57 -10.57 3.81
CA GLY A 185 -1.57 -9.52 3.69
C GLY A 185 -2.59 -9.83 2.59
N ALA A 186 -3.87 -9.87 2.95
CA ALA A 186 -5.02 -9.98 2.05
C ALA A 186 -5.73 -8.62 1.85
N GLY A 187 -5.05 -7.52 2.18
CA GLY A 187 -5.56 -6.15 2.07
C GLY A 187 -5.55 -5.59 0.64
N GLY A 188 -5.33 -4.27 0.52
CA GLY A 188 -5.46 -3.58 -0.77
C GLY A 188 -4.44 -4.01 -1.83
N LEU A 189 -3.22 -4.34 -1.40
CA LEU A 189 -2.15 -4.88 -2.25
C LEU A 189 -2.37 -6.38 -2.53
N GLY A 190 -2.69 -7.14 -1.47
CA GLY A 190 -2.87 -8.58 -1.55
C GLY A 190 -4.06 -8.99 -2.40
N SER A 191 -5.15 -8.22 -2.37
CA SER A 191 -6.38 -8.47 -3.13
C SER A 191 -6.13 -8.70 -4.63
N PRO A 192 -5.62 -7.72 -5.40
CA PRO A 192 -5.31 -7.93 -6.83
C PRO A 192 -4.19 -8.96 -7.02
N ALA A 193 -3.18 -9.00 -6.16
CA ALA A 193 -2.07 -9.94 -6.31
C ALA A 193 -2.56 -11.39 -6.28
N VAL A 194 -3.31 -11.76 -5.24
CA VAL A 194 -3.88 -13.09 -5.06
C VAL A 194 -4.87 -13.43 -6.18
N LEU A 195 -5.74 -12.50 -6.57
CA LEU A 195 -6.69 -12.71 -7.66
C LEU A 195 -6.00 -13.01 -8.99
N TYR A 196 -4.98 -12.23 -9.36
CA TYR A 196 -4.24 -12.47 -10.61
C TYR A 196 -3.41 -13.75 -10.57
N LEU A 197 -2.77 -14.06 -9.43
CA LEU A 197 -2.01 -15.29 -9.26
C LEU A 197 -2.91 -16.54 -9.34
N ALA A 198 -4.11 -16.46 -8.76
CA ALA A 198 -5.11 -17.52 -8.88
C ALA A 198 -5.62 -17.65 -10.33
N ALA A 199 -5.90 -16.53 -11.00
CA ALA A 199 -6.38 -16.52 -12.38
C ALA A 199 -5.36 -17.09 -13.37
N CYS A 200 -4.07 -16.77 -13.19
CA CYS A 200 -3.01 -17.23 -14.09
C CYS A 200 -2.54 -18.65 -13.81
N GLY A 201 -3.00 -19.28 -12.72
CA GLY A 201 -2.78 -20.70 -12.44
C GLY A 201 -1.52 -21.00 -11.64
N VAL A 202 -1.14 -20.14 -10.68
CA VAL A 202 -0.15 -20.53 -9.67
C VAL A 202 -0.70 -21.69 -8.86
N GLY A 203 0.03 -22.81 -8.82
CA GLY A 203 -0.46 -24.08 -8.29
C GLY A 203 -0.84 -24.04 -6.81
N ARG A 204 -0.01 -23.40 -5.99
CA ARG A 204 -0.25 -23.26 -4.54
C ARG A 204 -0.11 -21.81 -4.07
N ILE A 205 -1.15 -21.28 -3.45
CA ILE A 205 -1.17 -19.92 -2.88
C ILE A 205 -1.42 -19.99 -1.38
N GLY A 206 -0.43 -19.64 -0.57
CA GLY A 206 -0.60 -19.40 0.86
C GLY A 206 -1.01 -17.96 1.11
N ILE A 207 -2.07 -17.74 1.88
CA ILE A 207 -2.57 -16.40 2.23
C ILE A 207 -2.47 -16.23 3.74
N VAL A 208 -1.71 -15.22 4.17
CA VAL A 208 -1.51 -14.90 5.59
C VAL A 208 -2.18 -13.56 5.88
N ASP A 209 -3.19 -13.55 6.72
CA ASP A 209 -3.83 -12.35 7.24
C ASP A 209 -4.56 -12.74 8.52
N ARG A 210 -4.63 -11.84 9.50
CA ARG A 210 -5.30 -12.11 10.78
C ARG A 210 -6.54 -11.27 11.00
N ASP A 211 -6.76 -10.26 10.15
CA ASP A 211 -7.88 -9.35 10.31
C ASP A 211 -9.15 -9.96 9.72
N ASP A 212 -10.28 -9.41 10.15
CA ASP A 212 -11.56 -9.62 9.53
C ASP A 212 -11.82 -8.58 8.42
N VAL A 213 -12.76 -8.89 7.54
CA VAL A 213 -13.22 -7.97 6.50
C VAL A 213 -14.04 -6.84 7.14
N GLU A 214 -13.69 -5.60 6.82
CA GLU A 214 -14.42 -4.41 7.28
C GLU A 214 -14.97 -3.61 6.10
N LEU A 215 -16.12 -2.96 6.30
CA LEU A 215 -16.76 -2.12 5.28
C LEU A 215 -15.85 -0.98 4.80
N SER A 216 -15.15 -0.34 5.73
CA SER A 216 -14.17 0.74 5.50
C SER A 216 -13.03 0.34 4.55
N ASN A 217 -12.82 -0.96 4.36
CA ASN A 217 -11.73 -1.52 3.58
C ASN A 217 -12.14 -1.93 2.15
N LEU A 218 -13.44 -2.10 1.88
CA LEU A 218 -13.93 -2.64 0.61
C LEU A 218 -13.63 -1.77 -0.62
N HIS A 219 -13.45 -0.46 -0.43
CA HIS A 219 -13.10 0.45 -1.54
C HIS A 219 -11.73 0.15 -2.19
N ARG A 220 -10.87 -0.64 -1.52
CA ARG A 220 -9.54 -1.03 -2.01
C ARG A 220 -9.26 -2.53 -1.92
N GLN A 221 -10.01 -3.29 -1.13
CA GLN A 221 -9.82 -4.73 -0.94
C GLN A 221 -10.79 -5.55 -1.80
N ILE A 222 -10.58 -5.48 -3.11
CA ILE A 222 -11.53 -6.00 -4.13
C ILE A 222 -11.71 -7.53 -4.14
N ILE A 223 -10.90 -8.27 -3.38
CA ILE A 223 -11.09 -9.72 -3.21
C ILE A 223 -12.24 -10.04 -2.23
N HIS A 224 -12.63 -9.07 -1.42
CA HIS A 224 -13.71 -9.15 -0.43
C HIS A 224 -14.99 -8.50 -0.97
N SER A 225 -16.08 -8.67 -0.22
CA SER A 225 -17.40 -8.15 -0.55
C SER A 225 -18.16 -7.72 0.70
N GLU A 226 -19.25 -6.97 0.54
CA GLU A 226 -20.15 -6.61 1.65
C GLU A 226 -20.70 -7.85 2.35
N ALA A 227 -21.01 -8.91 1.60
CA ALA A 227 -21.51 -10.19 2.13
C ALA A 227 -20.48 -10.95 3.00
N THR A 228 -19.21 -10.51 2.99
CA THR A 228 -18.13 -11.13 3.75
C THR A 228 -17.64 -10.28 4.92
N VAL A 229 -18.24 -9.11 5.18
CA VAL A 229 -17.90 -8.26 6.33
C VAL A 229 -18.04 -9.06 7.64
N GLY A 230 -17.05 -8.93 8.52
CA GLY A 230 -16.95 -9.65 9.79
C GLY A 230 -16.41 -11.08 9.69
N ARG A 231 -16.05 -11.55 8.49
CA ARG A 231 -15.37 -12.85 8.29
C ARG A 231 -13.85 -12.67 8.23
N PRO A 232 -13.06 -13.70 8.58
CA PRO A 232 -11.61 -13.65 8.40
C PRO A 232 -11.23 -13.36 6.95
N LYS A 233 -10.31 -12.42 6.72
CA LYS A 233 -9.86 -12.04 5.38
C LYS A 233 -9.28 -13.24 4.62
N THR A 234 -8.52 -14.10 5.30
CA THR A 234 -7.94 -15.31 4.69
C THR A 234 -9.01 -16.24 4.12
N GLU A 235 -10.09 -16.50 4.87
CA GLU A 235 -11.21 -17.33 4.40
C GLU A 235 -11.97 -16.68 3.25
N SER A 236 -12.26 -15.38 3.36
CA SER A 236 -12.93 -14.64 2.29
C SER A 236 -12.11 -14.66 1.00
N ALA A 237 -10.79 -14.48 1.11
CA ALA A 237 -9.86 -14.50 -0.02
C ALA A 237 -9.79 -15.89 -0.67
N ALA A 238 -9.65 -16.94 0.15
CA ALA A 238 -9.63 -18.31 -0.35
C ALA A 238 -10.91 -18.67 -1.11
N ALA A 239 -12.08 -18.30 -0.57
CA ALA A 239 -13.35 -18.50 -1.25
C ALA A 239 -13.43 -17.75 -2.59
N ALA A 240 -12.84 -16.56 -2.70
CA ALA A 240 -12.77 -15.81 -3.95
C ALA A 240 -11.86 -16.50 -4.98
N CYS A 241 -10.70 -16.99 -4.55
CA CYS A 241 -9.79 -17.78 -5.39
C CYS A 241 -10.46 -19.05 -5.92
N THR A 242 -11.14 -19.83 -5.08
CA THR A 242 -11.82 -21.06 -5.50
C THR A 242 -12.93 -20.78 -6.50
N ARG A 243 -13.68 -19.67 -6.35
CA ARG A 243 -14.69 -19.24 -7.35
C ARG A 243 -14.05 -18.90 -8.70
N LEU A 244 -12.87 -18.30 -8.69
CA LEU A 244 -12.16 -17.87 -9.88
C LEU A 244 -11.46 -19.04 -10.60
N ASN A 245 -10.77 -19.87 -9.83
CA ASN A 245 -10.00 -21.01 -10.30
C ASN A 245 -10.00 -22.12 -9.25
N ALA A 246 -10.82 -23.14 -9.47
CA ALA A 246 -10.91 -24.31 -8.58
C ALA A 246 -9.80 -25.33 -8.79
N ASP A 247 -8.91 -25.12 -9.77
CA ASP A 247 -7.85 -26.07 -10.14
C ASP A 247 -6.56 -25.83 -9.32
N ILE A 248 -6.51 -24.76 -8.52
CA ILE A 248 -5.37 -24.40 -7.66
C ILE A 248 -5.60 -24.79 -6.20
N THR A 249 -4.50 -24.91 -5.44
CA THR A 249 -4.54 -25.10 -3.99
C THR A 249 -4.38 -23.76 -3.27
N VAL A 250 -5.29 -23.46 -2.35
CA VAL A 250 -5.21 -22.25 -1.52
C VAL A 250 -5.15 -22.64 -0.05
N GLU A 251 -4.15 -22.12 0.65
CA GLU A 251 -3.90 -22.39 2.08
C GLU A 251 -4.08 -21.10 2.88
N THR A 252 -4.83 -21.17 3.98
CA THR A 252 -5.12 -20.02 4.84
C THR A 252 -4.32 -20.07 6.12
N HIS A 253 -3.64 -18.97 6.46
CA HIS A 253 -2.89 -18.80 7.70
C HIS A 253 -3.48 -17.65 8.52
N SER A 254 -4.59 -17.92 9.19
CA SER A 254 -5.38 -16.91 9.95
C SER A 254 -4.72 -16.42 11.24
N GLN A 255 -3.69 -17.12 11.73
CA GLN A 255 -2.92 -16.69 12.91
C GLN A 255 -2.00 -15.48 12.62
N GLY A 256 -1.92 -15.06 11.36
CA GLY A 256 -1.05 -13.98 10.89
C GLY A 256 0.43 -14.37 10.84
N PHE A 257 1.26 -13.41 10.44
CA PHE A 257 2.70 -13.59 10.27
C PHE A 257 3.44 -13.13 11.52
N THR A 258 4.15 -14.03 12.21
CA THR A 258 4.79 -13.78 13.50
C THR A 258 6.23 -14.26 13.51
N PRO A 259 7.09 -13.71 14.38
CA PRO A 259 8.47 -14.20 14.55
C PRO A 259 8.55 -15.72 14.69
N CYS A 260 7.66 -16.32 15.49
CA CYS A 260 7.64 -17.75 15.77
C CYS A 260 7.31 -18.64 14.56
N ASN A 261 6.57 -18.14 13.57
CA ASN A 261 6.13 -18.94 12.42
C ASN A 261 6.78 -18.53 11.08
N ALA A 262 7.39 -17.34 11.02
CA ALA A 262 7.79 -16.69 9.78
C ALA A 262 8.73 -17.55 8.92
N VAL A 263 9.83 -18.04 9.50
CA VAL A 263 10.85 -18.79 8.73
C VAL A 263 10.28 -20.11 8.21
N LYS A 264 9.50 -20.82 9.03
CA LYS A 264 8.87 -22.09 8.64
C LYS A 264 7.85 -21.89 7.52
N LEU A 265 7.01 -20.87 7.62
CA LEU A 265 6.03 -20.54 6.59
C LEU A 265 6.76 -20.20 5.28
N VAL A 266 7.70 -19.25 5.32
CA VAL A 266 8.45 -18.82 4.14
C VAL A 266 9.19 -19.97 3.45
N SER A 267 9.80 -20.87 4.23
CA SER A 267 10.55 -22.01 3.70
C SER A 267 9.68 -22.97 2.87
N SER A 268 8.36 -22.96 3.11
CA SER A 268 7.38 -23.85 2.47
C SER A 268 6.87 -23.34 1.12
N TYR A 269 7.33 -22.17 0.64
CA TYR A 269 6.93 -21.60 -0.67
C TYR A 269 8.14 -21.21 -1.51
N ASP A 270 7.94 -21.02 -2.81
CA ASP A 270 9.03 -20.67 -3.75
C ASP A 270 9.29 -19.15 -3.78
N VAL A 271 8.23 -18.35 -3.68
CA VAL A 271 8.27 -16.89 -3.69
C VAL A 271 7.45 -16.33 -2.53
N VAL A 272 7.93 -15.24 -1.92
CA VAL A 272 7.18 -14.51 -0.89
C VAL A 272 6.74 -13.15 -1.43
N VAL A 273 5.52 -12.74 -1.09
CA VAL A 273 4.96 -11.43 -1.40
C VAL A 273 4.67 -10.70 -0.10
N ASP A 274 5.31 -9.55 0.09
CA ASP A 274 4.96 -8.59 1.13
C ASP A 274 3.89 -7.65 0.59
N ALA A 275 2.66 -7.93 0.98
CA ALA A 275 1.48 -7.11 0.77
C ALA A 275 0.96 -6.51 2.10
N SER A 276 1.85 -6.41 3.09
CA SER A 276 1.55 -5.84 4.40
C SER A 276 1.59 -4.32 4.38
N ASP A 277 0.82 -3.69 5.26
CA ASP A 277 0.77 -2.24 5.44
C ASP A 277 1.53 -1.77 6.68
N ASN A 278 2.37 -2.64 7.25
CA ASN A 278 3.09 -2.40 8.50
C ASN A 278 4.60 -2.58 8.36
N VAL A 279 5.36 -1.64 8.93
CA VAL A 279 6.83 -1.63 8.92
C VAL A 279 7.40 -2.85 9.66
N SER A 280 6.87 -3.23 10.82
CA SER A 280 7.37 -4.35 11.63
C SER A 280 7.26 -5.67 10.86
N THR A 281 6.10 -5.92 10.26
CA THR A 281 5.85 -7.08 9.40
C THR A 281 6.80 -7.09 8.21
N ARG A 282 7.04 -5.93 7.58
CA ARG A 282 7.96 -5.82 6.43
C ARG A 282 9.39 -6.20 6.75
N TYR A 283 9.91 -5.76 7.90
CA TYR A 283 11.24 -6.20 8.39
C TYR A 283 11.25 -7.71 8.63
N LEU A 284 10.25 -8.23 9.33
CA LEU A 284 10.14 -9.66 9.62
C LEU A 284 10.07 -10.52 8.34
N ILE A 285 9.26 -10.14 7.35
CA ILE A 285 9.15 -10.84 6.06
C ILE A 285 10.50 -10.84 5.35
N SER A 286 11.19 -9.69 5.30
CA SER A 286 12.50 -9.61 4.66
C SER A 286 13.55 -10.46 5.35
N ASP A 287 13.60 -10.45 6.68
CA ASP A 287 14.58 -11.23 7.43
C ASP A 287 14.30 -12.74 7.26
N ALA A 288 13.04 -13.16 7.35
CA ALA A 288 12.64 -14.55 7.13
C ALA A 288 12.89 -15.02 5.69
N ALA A 289 12.66 -14.17 4.68
CA ALA A 289 12.97 -14.45 3.28
C ALA A 289 14.46 -14.68 3.06
N VAL A 290 15.31 -13.85 3.65
CA VAL A 290 16.76 -14.02 3.59
C VAL A 290 17.19 -15.31 4.30
N ALA A 291 16.69 -15.56 5.53
CA ALA A 291 17.05 -16.74 6.31
C ALA A 291 16.63 -18.06 5.62
N ALA A 292 15.54 -18.05 4.85
CA ALA A 292 15.06 -19.20 4.09
C ALA A 292 15.56 -19.26 2.63
N GLY A 293 16.37 -18.28 2.19
CA GLY A 293 16.88 -18.20 0.81
C GLY A 293 15.78 -18.03 -0.24
N LYS A 294 14.73 -17.26 0.05
CA LYS A 294 13.58 -17.04 -0.84
C LYS A 294 13.54 -15.61 -1.39
N PRO A 295 13.21 -15.42 -2.69
CA PRO A 295 12.99 -14.09 -3.23
C PRO A 295 11.75 -13.45 -2.62
N LEU A 296 11.81 -12.13 -2.42
CA LEU A 296 10.73 -11.35 -1.83
C LEU A 296 10.26 -10.25 -2.81
N VAL A 297 8.99 -10.30 -3.20
CA VAL A 297 8.32 -9.23 -3.93
C VAL A 297 7.64 -8.31 -2.92
N SER A 298 8.15 -7.09 -2.73
CA SER A 298 7.63 -6.16 -1.72
C SER A 298 6.98 -4.96 -2.38
N GLY A 299 5.73 -4.69 -1.99
CA GLY A 299 4.94 -3.55 -2.43
C GLY A 299 4.56 -2.64 -1.27
N ALA A 300 4.37 -1.36 -1.53
CA ALA A 300 3.77 -0.41 -0.60
C ALA A 300 2.94 0.64 -1.35
N ALA A 301 1.94 1.20 -0.70
CA ALA A 301 1.12 2.28 -1.23
C ALA A 301 0.70 3.24 -0.12
N LEU A 302 0.70 4.54 -0.41
CA LEU A 302 0.31 5.59 0.52
C LEU A 302 -0.22 6.79 -0.26
N GLY A 303 -1.37 7.33 0.14
CA GLY A 303 -1.99 8.46 -0.56
C GLY A 303 -2.26 8.11 -2.03
N THR A 304 -1.56 8.79 -2.94
CA THR A 304 -1.67 8.60 -4.40
C THR A 304 -0.43 7.96 -5.03
N GLU A 305 0.50 7.47 -4.21
CA GLU A 305 1.77 6.90 -4.66
C GLU A 305 1.91 5.44 -4.25
N GLY A 306 2.65 4.69 -5.04
CA GLY A 306 2.98 3.30 -4.76
C GLY A 306 4.40 2.96 -5.15
N GLN A 307 4.95 1.92 -4.54
CA GLN A 307 6.27 1.41 -4.87
C GLN A 307 6.30 -0.12 -4.88
N ILE A 308 7.17 -0.67 -5.71
CA ILE A 308 7.43 -2.11 -5.80
C ILE A 308 8.90 -2.39 -6.12
N THR A 309 9.43 -3.45 -5.51
CA THR A 309 10.75 -3.99 -5.82
C THR A 309 10.81 -5.49 -5.53
N VAL A 310 11.84 -6.16 -6.05
CA VAL A 310 12.15 -7.55 -5.72
C VAL A 310 13.48 -7.61 -4.95
N TYR A 311 13.39 -8.04 -3.70
CA TYR A 311 14.53 -8.25 -2.82
C TYR A 311 15.05 -9.68 -2.88
N HIS A 312 16.34 -9.85 -2.61
CA HIS A 312 16.98 -11.15 -2.43
C HIS A 312 16.72 -12.18 -3.57
N ALA A 313 16.46 -11.70 -4.80
CA ALA A 313 16.26 -12.58 -5.96
C ALA A 313 17.57 -13.16 -6.51
N THR A 314 18.71 -12.56 -6.17
CA THR A 314 20.05 -13.03 -6.53
C THR A 314 21.00 -12.84 -5.35
N PRO A 315 22.16 -13.51 -5.32
CA PRO A 315 23.16 -13.33 -4.25
C PRO A 315 23.68 -11.91 -4.09
N THR A 316 23.56 -11.07 -5.13
CA THR A 316 24.00 -9.67 -5.16
C THR A 316 22.88 -8.67 -4.90
N ALA A 317 21.61 -9.09 -4.99
CA ALA A 317 20.45 -8.25 -4.75
C ALA A 317 20.37 -7.83 -3.26
N PRO A 318 19.97 -6.59 -2.97
CA PRO A 318 19.77 -6.15 -1.58
C PRO A 318 18.60 -6.88 -0.93
N CYS A 319 18.64 -7.02 0.40
CA CYS A 319 17.44 -7.22 1.21
C CYS A 319 16.88 -5.87 1.67
N TYR A 320 15.75 -5.85 2.38
CA TYR A 320 15.16 -4.61 2.87
C TYR A 320 16.11 -3.82 3.79
N ARG A 321 16.81 -4.51 4.70
CA ARG A 321 17.79 -3.89 5.61
C ARG A 321 19.03 -3.30 4.92
N CYS A 322 19.36 -3.72 3.70
CA CYS A 322 20.44 -3.07 2.94
C CYS A 322 20.09 -1.62 2.60
N LEU A 323 18.81 -1.34 2.37
CA LEU A 323 18.29 0.00 2.07
C LEU A 323 17.93 0.76 3.34
N PHE A 324 17.26 0.08 4.26
CA PHE A 324 16.71 0.67 5.48
C PHE A 324 17.24 -0.09 6.71
N PRO A 325 18.53 0.04 7.04
CA PRO A 325 19.13 -0.70 8.16
C PRO A 325 18.53 -0.28 9.51
N THR A 326 18.15 0.99 9.62
CA THR A 326 17.44 1.56 10.77
C THR A 326 16.06 2.02 10.32
N PRO A 327 14.98 1.66 11.05
CA PRO A 327 13.65 2.10 10.69
C PRO A 327 13.54 3.62 10.83
N PRO A 328 12.72 4.27 9.97
CA PRO A 328 12.40 5.67 10.15
C PRO A 328 11.67 5.88 11.49
N PRO A 329 11.78 7.08 12.10
CA PRO A 329 11.05 7.38 13.33
C PRO A 329 9.54 7.21 13.09
N SER A 330 8.81 6.75 14.11
CA SER A 330 7.38 6.45 13.99
C SER A 330 6.53 7.65 13.53
N SER A 331 6.98 8.89 13.79
CA SER A 331 6.36 10.12 13.29
C SER A 331 6.45 10.29 11.76
N ALA A 332 7.43 9.68 11.11
CA ALA A 332 7.59 9.66 9.65
C ALA A 332 6.87 8.46 9.00
N CYS A 333 6.48 7.45 9.79
CA CYS A 333 5.74 6.28 9.34
C CYS A 333 4.25 6.60 9.25
N GLN A 334 3.80 7.06 8.08
CA GLN A 334 2.37 7.26 7.83
C GLN A 334 1.67 5.93 7.52
N ARG A 335 0.49 5.73 8.12
CA ARG A 335 -0.38 4.58 7.84
C ARG A 335 -1.48 4.97 6.86
N CYS A 336 -1.95 4.01 6.06
CA CYS A 336 -3.12 4.21 5.20
C CYS A 336 -4.37 4.62 6.00
N SER A 337 -4.53 4.08 7.23
CA SER A 337 -5.64 4.43 8.12
C SER A 337 -5.59 5.87 8.63
N ASP A 338 -4.42 6.52 8.60
CA ASP A 338 -4.20 7.89 9.09
C ASP A 338 -4.16 8.92 7.95
N SER A 339 -3.42 8.63 6.87
CA SER A 339 -3.24 9.54 5.74
C SER A 339 -4.24 9.34 4.59
N GLY A 340 -4.97 8.22 4.60
CA GLY A 340 -5.79 7.79 3.48
C GLY A 340 -4.98 7.19 2.33
N VAL A 341 -5.68 6.47 1.46
CA VAL A 341 -5.10 5.88 0.24
C VAL A 341 -6.16 5.85 -0.86
N LEU A 342 -5.78 6.27 -2.06
CA LEU A 342 -6.63 6.14 -3.24
C LEU A 342 -6.68 4.67 -3.65
N GLY A 343 -7.84 4.03 -3.54
CA GLY A 343 -7.97 2.56 -3.58
C GLY A 343 -7.40 1.87 -4.82
N VAL A 344 -7.36 2.55 -5.98
CA VAL A 344 -6.76 2.00 -7.21
C VAL A 344 -5.24 1.87 -7.15
N VAL A 345 -4.55 2.66 -6.31
CA VAL A 345 -3.09 2.67 -6.19
C VAL A 345 -2.54 1.33 -5.68
N PRO A 346 -2.98 0.81 -4.51
CA PRO A 346 -2.59 -0.54 -4.10
C PRO A 346 -3.12 -1.60 -5.08
N GLY A 347 -4.22 -1.34 -5.79
CA GLY A 347 -4.70 -2.12 -6.93
C GLY A 347 -3.63 -2.35 -8.01
N VAL A 348 -3.05 -1.26 -8.51
CA VAL A 348 -1.99 -1.27 -9.53
C VAL A 348 -0.72 -1.95 -8.99
N ILE A 349 -0.29 -1.58 -7.79
CA ILE A 349 0.93 -2.16 -7.20
C ILE A 349 0.79 -3.66 -6.97
N GLY A 350 -0.35 -4.13 -6.46
CA GLY A 350 -0.56 -5.57 -6.26
C GLY A 350 -0.67 -6.36 -7.56
N ALA A 351 -1.20 -5.77 -8.64
CA ALA A 351 -1.11 -6.38 -9.97
C ALA A 351 0.34 -6.48 -10.46
N LEU A 352 1.17 -5.46 -10.22
CA LEU A 352 2.61 -5.52 -10.49
C LEU A 352 3.32 -6.58 -9.62
N GLN A 353 2.90 -6.77 -8.36
CA GLN A 353 3.43 -7.85 -7.52
C GLN A 353 3.16 -9.22 -8.14
N ALA A 354 1.94 -9.46 -8.65
CA ALA A 354 1.62 -10.70 -9.35
C ALA A 354 2.51 -10.91 -10.59
N VAL A 355 2.78 -9.84 -11.35
CA VAL A 355 3.70 -9.89 -12.50
C VAL A 355 5.11 -10.30 -12.09
N GLU A 356 5.65 -9.75 -10.99
CA GLU A 356 6.97 -10.15 -10.48
C GLU A 356 7.02 -11.61 -10.02
N VAL A 357 5.97 -12.10 -9.35
CA VAL A 357 5.89 -13.51 -8.95
C VAL A 357 5.86 -14.42 -10.19
N VAL A 358 5.08 -14.08 -11.21
CA VAL A 358 5.04 -14.83 -12.47
C VAL A 358 6.44 -14.89 -13.10
N LYS A 359 7.16 -13.76 -13.16
CA LYS A 359 8.53 -13.72 -13.70
C LYS A 359 9.48 -14.61 -12.90
N LEU A 360 9.40 -14.60 -11.57
CA LEU A 360 10.24 -15.42 -10.69
C LEU A 360 9.96 -16.93 -10.85
N LEU A 361 8.69 -17.34 -10.81
CA LEU A 361 8.30 -18.76 -10.94
C LEU A 361 8.60 -19.31 -12.34
N THR A 362 8.31 -18.52 -13.38
CA THR A 362 8.46 -18.98 -14.76
C THR A 362 9.85 -18.74 -15.33
N ARG A 363 10.69 -17.93 -14.70
CA ARG A 363 11.98 -17.47 -15.23
C ARG A 363 11.87 -16.80 -16.61
N VAL A 364 10.71 -16.21 -16.92
CA VAL A 364 10.48 -15.46 -18.14
C VAL A 364 10.55 -13.97 -17.82
N GLY A 365 11.37 -13.22 -18.55
CA GLY A 365 11.57 -11.79 -18.34
C GLY A 365 12.52 -11.45 -17.19
N GLU A 366 12.63 -10.15 -16.90
CA GLU A 366 13.55 -9.63 -15.88
C GLU A 366 12.78 -9.10 -14.65
N PRO A 367 13.03 -9.67 -13.46
CA PRO A 367 12.46 -9.14 -12.22
C PRO A 367 12.97 -7.72 -11.90
N LEU A 368 12.23 -7.00 -11.06
CA LEU A 368 12.66 -5.73 -10.44
C LEU A 368 13.74 -5.93 -9.36
N SER A 369 14.66 -6.87 -9.58
CA SER A 369 15.82 -7.06 -8.71
C SER A 369 16.76 -5.86 -8.84
N ALA A 370 17.22 -5.33 -7.70
CA ALA A 370 18.07 -4.13 -7.61
C ALA A 370 17.48 -2.86 -8.27
N ARG A 371 16.16 -2.81 -8.46
CA ARG A 371 15.43 -1.65 -8.97
C ARG A 371 14.14 -1.46 -8.17
N MET A 372 13.77 -0.23 -7.91
CA MET A 372 12.49 0.13 -7.32
C MET A 372 11.68 0.92 -8.33
N LEU A 373 10.47 0.44 -8.62
CA LEU A 373 9.52 1.17 -9.42
C LEU A 373 8.65 1.99 -8.48
N VAL A 374 8.58 3.30 -8.72
CA VAL A 374 7.70 4.24 -8.02
C VAL A 374 6.61 4.67 -9.00
N TYR A 375 5.36 4.60 -8.56
CA TYR A 375 4.17 4.96 -9.31
C TYR A 375 3.53 6.19 -8.69
N ASP A 376 3.38 7.26 -9.47
CA ASP A 376 2.56 8.42 -9.14
C ASP A 376 1.26 8.33 -9.94
N ALA A 377 0.14 8.13 -9.23
CA ALA A 377 -1.16 7.96 -9.86
C ALA A 377 -1.74 9.26 -10.43
N LEU A 378 -1.43 10.42 -9.84
CA LEU A 378 -1.95 11.70 -10.31
C LEU A 378 -1.21 12.18 -11.56
N ALA A 379 0.10 11.94 -11.62
CA ALA A 379 0.90 12.22 -12.80
C ALA A 379 0.83 11.10 -13.86
N ALA A 380 0.21 9.96 -13.52
CA ALA A 380 0.20 8.73 -14.33
C ALA A 380 1.61 8.33 -14.79
N SER A 381 2.59 8.40 -13.88
CA SER A 381 4.01 8.25 -14.22
C SER A 381 4.67 7.13 -13.41
N PHE A 382 5.68 6.52 -14.04
CA PHE A 382 6.52 5.51 -13.42
C PHE A 382 7.98 5.98 -13.41
N LEU A 383 8.60 5.93 -12.23
CA LEU A 383 10.02 6.19 -12.03
C LEU A 383 10.72 4.90 -11.63
N SER A 384 11.73 4.49 -12.39
CA SER A 384 12.58 3.35 -12.03
C SER A 384 13.86 3.84 -11.36
N VAL A 385 13.99 3.61 -10.07
CA VAL A 385 15.16 3.97 -9.26
C VAL A 385 16.09 2.76 -9.13
N LYS A 386 17.37 2.92 -9.49
CA LYS A 386 18.38 1.89 -9.26
C LYS A 386 18.68 1.80 -7.76
N LEU A 387 18.63 0.59 -7.22
CA LEU A 387 18.96 0.31 -5.83
C LEU A 387 20.45 -0.05 -5.71
N ARG A 388 21.01 0.16 -4.51
CA ARG A 388 22.32 -0.37 -4.17
C ARG A 388 22.31 -1.90 -4.13
N SER A 389 23.46 -2.50 -4.33
CA SER A 389 23.66 -3.95 -4.15
C SER A 389 23.62 -4.36 -2.67
N ARG A 390 23.61 -5.68 -2.43
CA ARG A 390 23.84 -6.29 -1.11
C ARG A 390 25.01 -5.63 -0.37
N VAL A 391 24.78 -5.31 0.90
CA VAL A 391 25.80 -4.73 1.79
C VAL A 391 26.47 -5.86 2.57
N PRO A 392 27.80 -6.05 2.50
CA PRO A 392 28.49 -7.15 3.19
C PRO A 392 28.31 -7.16 4.71
N SER A 393 28.16 -5.98 5.33
CA SER A 393 27.92 -5.80 6.76
C SER A 393 26.43 -5.78 7.17
N CYS A 394 25.52 -6.13 6.27
CA CYS A 394 24.09 -6.14 6.59
C CYS A 394 23.76 -7.14 7.70
N ALA A 395 22.99 -6.72 8.70
CA ALA A 395 22.58 -7.59 9.81
C ALA A 395 21.79 -8.84 9.37
N ALA A 396 21.08 -8.79 8.23
CA ALA A 396 20.28 -9.91 7.73
C ALA A 396 20.97 -10.74 6.65
N CYS A 397 21.48 -10.08 5.61
CA CYS A 397 22.09 -10.78 4.48
C CYS A 397 23.61 -10.60 4.40
N GLY A 398 24.28 -10.07 5.42
CA GLY A 398 25.74 -9.92 5.43
C GLY A 398 26.47 -11.27 5.58
N GLU A 399 27.80 -11.24 5.50
CA GLU A 399 28.65 -12.43 5.70
C GLU A 399 28.55 -12.96 7.14
N HIS A 400 28.39 -12.05 8.10
CA HIS A 400 28.19 -12.34 9.52
C HIS A 400 26.77 -11.92 9.94
N SER A 401 25.75 -12.51 9.31
CA SER A 401 24.35 -12.22 9.62
C SER A 401 24.02 -12.54 11.07
N SER A 402 23.37 -11.59 11.75
CA SER A 402 22.81 -11.78 13.09
C SER A 402 21.33 -12.19 13.06
N MET A 403 20.67 -12.16 11.90
CA MET A 403 19.29 -12.62 11.73
C MET A 403 19.28 -14.07 11.24
N THR A 404 19.47 -15.00 12.18
CA THR A 404 19.34 -16.45 11.97
C THR A 404 17.90 -16.88 12.21
N PRO A 405 17.50 -18.10 11.79
CA PRO A 405 16.17 -18.62 12.09
C PRO A 405 15.77 -18.53 13.56
N ASP A 406 16.70 -18.82 14.48
CA ASP A 406 16.45 -18.78 15.91
C ASP A 406 16.38 -17.34 16.44
N SER A 407 17.32 -16.48 16.03
CA SER A 407 17.32 -15.08 16.51
C SER A 407 16.12 -14.29 15.98
N ILE A 408 15.62 -14.61 14.79
CA ILE A 408 14.38 -14.01 14.24
C ILE A 408 13.19 -14.29 15.16
N GLN A 409 13.08 -15.49 15.75
CA GLN A 409 11.96 -15.83 16.64
C GLN A 409 11.97 -15.01 17.93
N GLU A 410 13.15 -14.65 18.41
CA GLU A 410 13.36 -13.90 19.65
C GLU A 410 13.43 -12.38 19.43
N PHE A 411 13.57 -11.92 18.18
CA PHE A 411 13.76 -10.51 17.87
C PHE A 411 12.49 -9.69 18.10
N ASP A 412 12.59 -8.64 18.91
CA ASP A 412 11.49 -7.70 19.16
C ASP A 412 11.39 -6.65 18.04
N TYR A 413 10.68 -7.03 16.98
CA TYR A 413 10.40 -6.14 15.84
C TYR A 413 9.56 -4.93 16.23
N GLU A 414 8.66 -5.04 17.23
CA GLU A 414 7.82 -3.92 17.63
C GLU A 414 8.62 -2.85 18.36
N ALA A 415 9.50 -3.26 19.28
CA ALA A 415 10.45 -2.36 19.93
C ALA A 415 11.43 -1.75 18.92
N PHE A 416 11.96 -2.55 17.99
CA PHE A 416 12.89 -2.07 16.97
C PHE A 416 12.28 -0.99 16.07
N THR A 417 11.03 -1.19 15.64
CA THR A 417 10.34 -0.28 14.71
C THR A 417 9.49 0.80 15.40
N ALA A 418 9.34 0.72 16.72
CA ALA A 418 8.37 1.49 17.49
C ALA A 418 6.95 1.45 16.89
N SER A 419 6.58 0.32 16.27
CA SER A 419 5.29 0.07 15.64
C SER A 419 4.80 -1.32 16.05
N PRO A 420 3.55 -1.48 16.51
CA PRO A 420 2.97 -2.80 16.74
C PRO A 420 2.78 -3.53 15.41
N PHE A 421 2.74 -4.86 15.40
CA PHE A 421 2.41 -5.65 14.20
C PHE A 421 0.97 -5.42 13.70
N HIS A 422 0.06 -5.04 14.62
CA HIS A 422 -1.38 -4.91 14.35
C HIS A 422 -1.86 -3.50 14.68
N ASP A 423 -2.82 -3.01 13.90
CA ASP A 423 -3.46 -1.73 14.19
C ASP A 423 -4.42 -1.90 15.37
N GLN A 424 -3.91 -1.76 16.61
CA GLN A 424 -4.77 -1.66 17.79
C GLN A 424 -5.45 -0.29 17.92
N GLY A 425 -5.42 0.51 16.86
CA GLY A 425 -5.64 1.94 16.93
C GLY A 425 -4.52 2.65 17.72
N PRO A 426 -4.52 3.99 17.72
CA PRO A 426 -3.58 4.75 18.53
C PRO A 426 -3.90 4.50 20.00
N LYS A 427 -2.86 4.24 20.81
CA LYS A 427 -2.99 4.13 22.26
C LYS A 427 -3.74 5.36 22.78
N ALA A 428 -4.75 5.13 23.63
CA ALA A 428 -5.44 6.20 24.32
C ALA A 428 -4.39 6.98 25.13
N LEU A 429 -4.19 8.25 24.78
CA LEU A 429 -3.26 9.09 25.51
C LEU A 429 -3.93 9.62 26.77
N SER A 430 -3.14 9.89 27.80
CA SER A 430 -3.59 10.59 29.00
C SER A 430 -2.69 11.81 29.20
N LEU A 431 -2.87 12.82 28.35
CA LEU A 431 -2.06 14.03 28.30
C LEU A 431 -2.56 15.12 29.24
N ILE A 432 -3.83 15.08 29.63
CA ILE A 432 -4.45 16.07 30.50
C ILE A 432 -5.12 15.37 31.70
N PRO A 433 -5.25 16.06 32.85
CA PRO A 433 -6.00 15.58 34.01
C PRO A 433 -7.42 15.09 33.69
N SER A 434 -7.93 14.15 34.47
CA SER A 434 -9.24 13.51 34.23
C SER A 434 -10.42 14.47 34.35
N ASP A 435 -10.32 15.54 35.15
CA ASP A 435 -11.33 16.61 35.25
C ASP A 435 -11.42 17.49 33.99
N GLN A 436 -10.44 17.39 33.10
CA GLN A 436 -10.40 18.09 31.81
C GLN A 436 -10.88 17.21 30.65
N ARG A 437 -11.30 15.97 30.95
CA ARG A 437 -11.82 14.99 30.00
C ARG A 437 -13.27 14.71 30.33
N VAL A 438 -14.10 14.63 29.30
CA VAL A 438 -15.54 14.40 29.47
C VAL A 438 -16.01 13.30 28.52
N PRO A 439 -16.97 12.45 28.95
CA PRO A 439 -17.56 11.46 28.05
C PRO A 439 -18.39 12.16 26.95
N PRO A 440 -18.64 11.49 25.80
CA PRO A 440 -19.54 12.00 24.76
C PRO A 440 -20.93 12.42 25.26
N SER A 441 -21.44 11.74 26.31
CA SER A 441 -22.71 12.06 26.95
C SER A 441 -22.76 13.45 27.59
N ALA A 442 -21.61 14.01 28.03
CA ALA A 442 -21.55 15.36 28.58
C ALA A 442 -21.78 16.43 27.48
N LEU A 443 -21.23 16.21 26.28
CA LEU A 443 -21.50 17.07 25.13
C LEU A 443 -22.96 16.94 24.69
N LEU A 444 -23.50 15.72 24.63
CA LEU A 444 -24.92 15.50 24.32
C LEU A 444 -25.83 16.24 25.30
N SER A 445 -25.57 16.12 26.60
CA SER A 445 -26.32 16.80 27.66
C SER A 445 -26.30 18.32 27.50
N ALA A 446 -25.11 18.90 27.25
CA ALA A 446 -24.98 20.34 27.00
C ALA A 446 -25.78 20.81 25.78
N ARG A 447 -25.87 19.98 24.72
CA ARG A 447 -26.67 20.27 23.52
C ARG A 447 -28.17 20.16 23.78
N GLN A 448 -28.61 19.11 24.47
CA GLN A 448 -30.03 18.88 24.78
C GLN A 448 -30.59 19.94 25.73
N GLN A 449 -29.76 20.42 26.66
CA GLN A 449 -30.14 21.48 27.61
C GLN A 449 -29.91 22.89 27.05
N HIS A 450 -29.47 23.03 25.79
CA HIS A 450 -29.14 24.31 25.17
C HIS A 450 -28.18 25.17 25.99
N LEU A 451 -27.25 24.55 26.72
CA LEU A 451 -26.26 25.27 27.50
C LEU A 451 -25.31 26.04 26.56
N PRO A 452 -24.90 27.27 26.91
CA PRO A 452 -23.93 28.02 26.11
C PRO A 452 -22.59 27.27 26.08
N HIS A 453 -22.15 26.87 24.90
CA HIS A 453 -20.88 26.20 24.70
C HIS A 453 -20.31 26.44 23.30
N VAL A 454 -18.99 26.35 23.18
CA VAL A 454 -18.29 26.26 21.89
C VAL A 454 -17.98 24.79 21.63
N LEU A 455 -18.28 24.31 20.42
CA LEU A 455 -17.85 23.00 19.95
C LEU A 455 -16.73 23.18 18.92
N LEU A 456 -15.53 22.72 19.27
CA LEU A 456 -14.32 22.85 18.47
C LEU A 456 -13.93 21.50 17.88
N ASP A 457 -13.85 21.41 16.57
CA ASP A 457 -13.34 20.24 15.86
C ASP A 457 -11.93 20.49 15.35
N VAL A 458 -10.96 19.79 15.93
CA VAL A 458 -9.53 19.99 15.62
C VAL A 458 -8.99 19.03 14.56
N ARG A 459 -9.87 18.30 13.86
CA ARG A 459 -9.49 17.48 12.70
C ARG A 459 -9.12 18.37 11.51
N SER A 460 -8.46 17.78 10.52
CA SER A 460 -8.19 18.45 9.24
C SER A 460 -9.51 18.88 8.55
N PRO A 461 -9.48 19.90 7.68
CA PRO A 461 -10.67 20.32 6.93
C PRO A 461 -11.28 19.19 6.10
N LEU A 462 -10.45 18.27 5.58
CA LEU A 462 -10.91 17.09 4.84
C LEU A 462 -11.72 16.14 5.73
N HIS A 463 -11.22 15.82 6.93
CA HIS A 463 -11.95 14.99 7.89
C HIS A 463 -13.24 15.66 8.37
N PHE A 464 -13.21 16.98 8.56
CA PHE A 464 -14.40 17.75 8.94
C PHE A 464 -15.46 17.72 7.83
N ALA A 465 -15.05 17.85 6.57
CA ALA A 465 -15.94 17.79 5.41
C ALA A 465 -16.59 16.42 5.19
N MET A 466 -15.96 15.32 5.66
CA MET A 466 -16.56 13.98 5.58
C MET A 466 -17.82 13.88 6.44
N ALA A 467 -17.77 14.39 7.68
CA ALA A 467 -18.90 14.47 8.60
C ALA A 467 -18.49 15.33 9.81
N ALA A 468 -19.39 16.19 10.29
CA ALA A 468 -19.17 17.04 11.46
C ALA A 468 -20.46 17.16 12.30
N LEU A 469 -20.30 17.43 13.60
CA LEU A 469 -21.44 17.72 14.46
C LEU A 469 -22.01 19.11 14.15
N PRO A 470 -23.34 19.31 14.14
CA PRO A 470 -23.93 20.60 13.83
C PRO A 470 -23.46 21.70 14.79
N GLY A 471 -23.03 22.84 14.23
CA GLY A 471 -22.52 23.98 15.00
C GLY A 471 -21.06 23.85 15.46
N ALA A 472 -20.34 22.81 15.03
CA ALA A 472 -18.90 22.70 15.28
C ALA A 472 -18.10 23.71 14.46
N ILE A 473 -17.11 24.35 15.09
CA ILE A 473 -16.12 25.20 14.44
C ILE A 473 -14.91 24.33 14.10
N ASN A 474 -14.53 24.25 12.82
CA ASN A 474 -13.31 23.55 12.44
C ASN A 474 -12.08 24.45 12.68
N ALA A 475 -11.22 24.06 13.61
CA ALA A 475 -9.94 24.71 13.88
C ALA A 475 -8.85 23.62 13.96
N PRO A 476 -8.29 23.20 12.81
CA PRO A 476 -7.34 22.10 12.76
C PRO A 476 -6.19 22.25 13.75
N LEU A 477 -5.77 21.16 14.40
CA LEU A 477 -4.73 21.22 15.45
C LEU A 477 -3.46 21.94 15.00
N ALA A 478 -3.05 21.76 13.75
CA ALA A 478 -1.84 22.38 13.18
C ALA A 478 -1.91 23.92 13.11
N THR A 479 -3.11 24.47 12.94
CA THR A 479 -3.38 25.92 12.83
C THR A 479 -4.20 26.44 14.00
N LEU A 480 -4.28 25.65 15.08
CA LEU A 480 -5.03 26.01 16.28
C LEU A 480 -4.53 27.32 16.90
N PRO A 481 -3.21 27.61 16.99
CA PRO A 481 -2.71 28.87 17.55
C PRO A 481 -3.35 30.12 16.91
N ASP A 482 -3.55 30.10 15.59
CA ASP A 482 -4.12 31.22 14.83
C ASP A 482 -5.60 31.46 15.16
N SER A 483 -6.29 30.43 15.67
CA SER A 483 -7.72 30.47 15.97
C SER A 483 -8.03 30.81 17.42
N ILE A 484 -7.02 30.89 18.30
CA ILE A 484 -7.22 31.02 19.75
C ILE A 484 -8.05 32.26 20.12
N GLU A 485 -7.74 33.41 19.52
CA GLU A 485 -8.47 34.66 19.83
C GLU A 485 -9.95 34.58 19.41
N HIS A 486 -10.20 34.00 18.24
CA HIS A 486 -11.56 33.80 17.74
C HIS A 486 -12.36 32.81 18.60
N ILE A 487 -11.72 31.76 19.09
CA ILE A 487 -12.33 30.80 20.02
C ILE A 487 -12.65 31.48 21.35
N ARG A 488 -11.73 32.30 21.87
CA ARG A 488 -11.93 33.05 23.12
C ARG A 488 -13.10 34.02 23.01
N SER A 489 -13.14 34.83 21.96
CA SER A 489 -14.21 35.81 21.73
C SER A 489 -15.58 35.11 21.60
N SER A 490 -15.64 33.99 20.88
CA SER A 490 -16.85 33.17 20.76
C SER A 490 -17.33 32.65 22.13
N ALA A 491 -16.41 32.14 22.95
CA ALA A 491 -16.75 31.61 24.27
C ALA A 491 -17.21 32.70 25.26
N MET A 492 -16.61 33.90 25.21
CA MET A 492 -17.04 35.04 26.03
C MET A 492 -18.40 35.60 25.60
N SER A 493 -18.64 35.69 24.28
CA SER A 493 -19.92 36.15 23.72
C SER A 493 -21.08 35.26 24.15
N LEU A 494 -20.90 33.93 24.05
CA LEU A 494 -21.92 32.96 24.45
C LEU A 494 -22.23 32.99 25.95
N ALA A 495 -21.21 33.18 26.81
CA ALA A 495 -21.42 33.35 28.24
C ALA A 495 -22.20 34.62 28.58
N SER A 496 -21.89 35.72 27.89
CA SER A 496 -22.57 37.01 28.08
C SER A 496 -24.04 36.94 27.63
N SER A 497 -24.30 36.30 26.49
CA SER A 497 -25.67 36.09 25.97
C SER A 497 -26.53 35.25 26.93
N ALA A 498 -25.98 34.17 27.48
CA ALA A 498 -26.68 33.33 28.44
C ALA A 498 -26.96 34.05 29.76
N THR A 499 -26.02 34.88 30.23
CA THR A 499 -26.21 35.71 31.42
C THR A 499 -27.35 36.72 31.22
N MET A 500 -27.40 37.37 30.05
CA MET A 500 -28.50 38.29 29.70
C MET A 500 -29.85 37.57 29.57
N SER A 501 -29.87 36.38 28.96
CA SER A 501 -31.10 35.60 28.81
C SER A 501 -31.65 35.12 30.17
N ALA A 502 -30.77 34.68 31.07
CA ALA A 502 -31.14 34.30 32.43
C ALA A 502 -31.65 35.49 33.26
N LEU A 503 -31.02 36.67 33.14
CA LEU A 503 -31.48 37.91 33.79
C LEU A 503 -32.86 38.36 33.26
N CYS A 504 -33.11 38.25 31.95
CA CYS A 504 -34.41 38.54 31.36
C CYS A 504 -35.49 37.54 31.78
N ALA A 505 -35.17 36.25 31.91
CA ALA A 505 -36.11 35.24 32.40
C ALA A 505 -36.45 35.47 33.88
N ALA A 506 -35.45 35.85 34.70
CA ALA A 506 -35.66 36.17 36.11
C ALA A 506 -36.50 37.46 36.31
N SER A 507 -36.38 38.45 35.42
CA SER A 507 -37.18 39.68 35.49
C SER A 507 -38.63 39.48 34.99
N GLN A 508 -38.88 38.46 34.16
CA GLN A 508 -40.22 38.10 33.68
C GLN A 508 -40.95 37.09 34.58
N GLY A 509 -40.23 36.38 35.46
CA GLY A 509 -40.79 35.40 36.40
C GLY A 509 -41.28 35.96 37.75
N ALA A 510 -41.17 37.27 37.99
CA ALA A 510 -41.60 37.91 39.24
C ALA A 510 -43.12 38.18 39.27
N ALA A 511 -43.94 37.15 39.02
CA ALA A 511 -45.37 37.16 39.30
C ALA A 511 -45.92 35.72 39.36
N GLY A 512 -45.84 35.09 40.53
CA GLY A 512 -46.50 33.80 40.78
C GLY A 512 -45.77 32.95 41.81
N GLY A 513 -46.10 33.13 43.09
CA GLY A 513 -45.62 32.24 44.14
C GLY A 513 -46.34 30.90 44.13
N ALA A 514 -45.57 29.81 44.27
CA ALA A 514 -46.03 28.57 44.89
C ALA A 514 -44.80 27.76 45.33
N GLN A 515 -44.88 27.28 46.57
CA GLN A 515 -43.86 26.49 47.26
C GLN A 515 -43.75 25.07 46.67
N GLY A 516 -42.53 24.55 46.63
CA GLY A 516 -42.25 23.15 46.34
C GLY A 516 -40.74 22.92 46.17
N GLU A 517 -40.08 22.42 47.22
CA GLU A 517 -38.72 21.88 47.10
C GLU A 517 -38.71 20.64 46.20
N PRO A 518 -37.63 20.43 45.43
CA PRO A 518 -37.13 19.08 45.26
C PRO A 518 -35.64 19.00 45.61
N ALA A 519 -35.36 18.13 46.57
CA ALA A 519 -34.04 17.55 46.78
C ALA A 519 -33.72 16.59 45.63
N ALA A 520 -32.77 16.96 44.76
CA ALA A 520 -31.87 16.11 43.96
C ALA A 520 -31.25 16.92 42.81
N ALA A 521 -30.27 17.77 43.10
CA ALA A 521 -29.47 18.45 42.09
C ALA A 521 -28.10 18.86 42.67
N GLN A 522 -27.30 17.89 43.07
CA GLN A 522 -25.87 18.11 43.32
C GLN A 522 -25.09 17.33 42.27
N GLU A 523 -24.86 17.96 41.11
CA GLU A 523 -23.75 17.66 40.18
C GLU A 523 -23.69 18.61 38.96
N GLY A 524 -24.68 19.49 38.76
CA GLY A 524 -24.74 20.41 37.60
C GLY A 524 -24.04 21.77 37.74
N GLN A 525 -23.45 22.11 38.90
CA GLN A 525 -22.94 23.46 39.19
C GLN A 525 -21.41 23.55 39.03
N GLN A 526 -20.90 23.38 37.81
CA GLN A 526 -19.53 23.77 37.43
C GLN A 526 -19.49 24.55 36.11
N GLY A 527 -20.59 25.26 35.77
CA GLY A 527 -20.63 26.18 34.63
C GLY A 527 -20.34 27.61 35.10
N SER A 528 -19.31 28.25 34.54
CA SER A 528 -18.92 29.66 34.77
C SER A 528 -17.97 29.95 35.94
N ALA A 529 -16.86 29.22 36.07
CA ALA A 529 -15.67 29.81 36.68
C ALA A 529 -14.96 30.68 35.61
N GLY A 530 -15.27 31.98 35.56
CA GLY A 530 -14.49 32.97 34.79
C GLY A 530 -15.18 33.71 33.64
N GLY A 531 -16.52 33.74 33.54
CA GLY A 531 -17.21 34.57 32.54
C GLY A 531 -17.10 34.09 31.09
N MET A 532 -16.78 32.80 30.89
CA MET A 532 -16.57 32.18 29.59
C MET A 532 -17.34 30.87 29.47
N ALA A 533 -17.93 30.61 28.30
CA ALA A 533 -18.66 29.39 28.03
C ALA A 533 -17.73 28.18 27.99
N ARG A 534 -18.29 26.97 28.17
CA ARG A 534 -17.49 25.74 28.09
C ARG A 534 -17.05 25.50 26.65
N VAL A 535 -15.81 25.06 26.45
CA VAL A 535 -15.27 24.73 25.12
C VAL A 535 -15.08 23.22 25.04
N PHE A 536 -15.93 22.54 24.29
CA PHE A 536 -15.79 21.10 24.01
C PHE A 536 -14.89 20.91 22.80
N VAL A 537 -13.84 20.11 22.94
CA VAL A 537 -12.89 19.85 21.86
C VAL A 537 -13.01 18.39 21.42
N VAL A 538 -13.29 18.18 20.14
CA VAL A 538 -13.38 16.86 19.49
C VAL A 538 -12.28 16.70 18.45
N CYS A 539 -11.75 15.48 18.34
CA CYS A 539 -10.94 15.05 17.20
C CYS A 539 -11.45 13.68 16.73
N ARG A 540 -10.72 12.95 15.86
CA ARG A 540 -11.19 11.62 15.39
C ARG A 540 -11.32 10.60 16.52
N ARG A 541 -10.32 10.49 17.41
CA ARG A 541 -10.18 9.39 18.40
C ARG A 541 -9.94 9.84 19.85
N GLY A 542 -10.02 11.14 20.14
CA GLY A 542 -9.82 11.69 21.50
C GLY A 542 -8.35 11.92 21.92
N ASN A 543 -7.37 11.73 21.04
CA ASN A 543 -5.95 11.97 21.33
C ASN A 543 -5.53 13.42 21.04
N ASP A 544 -5.72 13.88 19.80
CA ASP A 544 -5.39 15.25 19.41
C ASP A 544 -6.23 16.33 20.12
N SER A 545 -7.45 15.99 20.54
CA SER A 545 -8.28 16.89 21.34
C SER A 545 -7.65 17.18 22.71
N GLN A 546 -6.90 16.24 23.31
CA GLN A 546 -6.18 16.51 24.55
C GLN A 546 -5.00 17.46 24.34
N ARG A 547 -4.29 17.34 23.21
CA ARG A 547 -3.22 18.27 22.83
C ARG A 547 -3.77 19.68 22.61
N ALA A 548 -4.90 19.78 21.91
CA ALA A 548 -5.60 21.04 21.71
C ALA A 548 -6.08 21.66 23.03
N VAL A 549 -6.67 20.88 23.94
CA VAL A 549 -7.11 21.38 25.25
C VAL A 549 -5.94 21.88 26.08
N ARG A 550 -4.81 21.18 26.07
CA ARG A 550 -3.59 21.66 26.73
C ARG A 550 -3.16 23.04 26.19
N ALA A 551 -3.06 23.18 24.87
CA ALA A 551 -2.68 24.44 24.24
C ALA A 551 -3.70 25.58 24.52
N LEU A 552 -5.00 25.29 24.47
CA LEU A 552 -6.06 26.26 24.78
C LEU A 552 -5.99 26.74 26.23
N ARG A 553 -5.74 25.82 27.18
CA ARG A 553 -5.61 26.15 28.60
C ARG A 553 -4.35 26.96 28.89
N GLU A 554 -3.22 26.61 28.28
CA GLU A 554 -1.99 27.40 28.33
C GLU A 554 -2.19 28.82 27.79
N ALA A 555 -3.07 28.99 26.80
CA ALA A 555 -3.48 30.28 26.26
C ALA A 555 -4.62 30.99 27.03
N GLY A 556 -4.96 30.51 28.23
CA GLY A 556 -5.94 31.14 29.13
C GLY A 556 -7.40 30.70 28.94
N ILE A 557 -7.69 29.73 28.06
CA ILE A 557 -9.04 29.18 27.88
C ILE A 557 -9.24 28.01 28.86
N GLY A 558 -9.39 28.34 30.14
CA GLY A 558 -9.49 27.37 31.24
C GLY A 558 -10.73 26.46 31.20
N THR A 559 -11.76 26.82 30.44
CA THR A 559 -13.01 26.06 30.31
C THR A 559 -12.95 24.96 29.24
N ALA A 560 -11.82 24.80 28.55
CA ALA A 560 -11.64 23.80 27.51
C ALA A 560 -11.59 22.37 28.08
N VAL A 561 -12.34 21.45 27.46
CA VAL A 561 -12.38 20.02 27.82
C VAL A 561 -12.31 19.14 26.58
N SER A 562 -11.67 17.98 26.70
CA SER A 562 -11.57 17.00 25.63
C SER A 562 -12.72 16.03 25.71
N VAL A 563 -13.40 15.76 24.59
CA VAL A 563 -14.39 14.68 24.51
C VAL A 563 -13.67 13.35 24.31
N ASP A 564 -13.87 12.42 25.24
CA ASP A 564 -13.24 11.10 25.20
C ASP A 564 -13.70 10.28 23.99
N GLY A 565 -12.74 9.61 23.34
CA GLY A 565 -12.98 8.86 22.10
C GLY A 565 -13.23 9.72 20.86
N GLY A 566 -13.38 11.04 21.00
CA GLY A 566 -13.65 11.96 19.89
C GLY A 566 -14.91 11.57 19.09
N MET A 567 -14.84 11.70 17.76
CA MET A 567 -15.96 11.36 16.87
C MET A 567 -16.26 9.85 16.82
N GLN A 568 -15.25 9.00 17.00
CA GLN A 568 -15.48 7.55 17.14
C GLN A 568 -16.24 7.23 18.43
N GLY A 569 -15.88 7.88 19.54
CA GLY A 569 -16.63 7.78 20.81
C GLY A 569 -18.07 8.29 20.68
N TRP A 570 -18.29 9.37 19.93
CA TRP A 570 -19.63 9.85 19.61
C TRP A 570 -20.45 8.81 18.82
N GLY A 571 -19.88 8.24 17.76
CA GLY A 571 -20.53 7.19 16.98
C GLY A 571 -20.87 5.96 17.82
N ALA A 572 -19.95 5.51 18.67
CA ALA A 572 -20.15 4.32 19.48
C ALA A 572 -21.18 4.48 20.62
N HIS A 573 -21.26 5.67 21.22
CA HIS A 573 -21.99 5.85 22.50
C HIS A 573 -23.15 6.84 22.45
N VAL A 574 -23.27 7.65 21.40
CA VAL A 574 -24.33 8.68 21.29
C VAL A 574 -25.16 8.49 20.04
N ASP A 575 -24.54 8.36 18.88
CA ASP A 575 -25.22 8.26 17.59
C ASP A 575 -24.58 7.18 16.71
N PRO A 576 -25.05 5.92 16.78
CA PRO A 576 -24.55 4.83 15.94
C PRO A 576 -24.72 5.05 14.44
N SER A 577 -25.54 6.02 14.02
CA SER A 577 -25.67 6.41 12.61
C SER A 577 -24.58 7.39 12.16
N PHE A 578 -23.83 7.98 13.10
CA PHE A 578 -22.73 8.87 12.79
C PHE A 578 -21.59 8.08 12.10
N PRO A 579 -21.11 8.51 10.94
CA PRO A 579 -20.12 7.75 10.18
C PRO A 579 -18.77 7.71 10.91
N THR A 580 -18.34 6.50 11.25
CA THR A 580 -17.01 6.23 11.82
C THR A 580 -16.08 5.66 10.76
N TYR A 581 -14.82 6.09 10.78
CA TYR A 581 -13.79 5.66 9.85
C TYR A 581 -12.44 5.52 10.55
#